data_AF-A0A2D4LXG7-F1
#
_entry.id   AF-A0A2D4LXG7-F1
#
_cell.length_a   1.000
_cell.length_b   1.000
_cell.length_c   1.000
_cell.angle_alpha   90.00
_cell.angle_beta   90.00
_cell.angle_gamma   90.00
#
_symmetry.space_group_name_H-M   'P 1'
#
loop_
_entity.id
_entity.type
_entity.pdbx_description
1 polymer ?
#
loop_
_entity_poly.entity_id
_entity_poly.type
_entity_poly.pdbx_seq_one_letter_code
_entity_poly.pdbx_strand_id
1 'polypeptide(L)'
;MEWISDFSHDSLKLDCLLNTFPGNLEVQQVLGDIDEKIKKNTSCVDQCLKELQLELNETCSDKLMQDTTSFLHWLNNHDFSSTKFSSTHQGELIKFLQTLQRLLKNEQNQEETILQFLLELSSQCGVLFPCTSSGASFEFVSSSSVHGIEDNTAVDVHCIWDDIRLHLRRYLVHQLQSNQETKTGTLQHQLQFKTQCLQHLLFLYPESEVLIKYQKMQNKLVSDLLQKCAQDKGDEMNFEKIVHNYKSSIPAFCAVIKEDLYILSGIIDYSSVLKFINETYLDTFTEEITFVLHMLCELQLKEKALHAIKTSKNSKKNRS
;
A
#
# COMPACT_ATOMS: atom_id res chain seq x y z
N MET A 1 8.22 -60.08 8.60
CA MET A 1 8.44 -59.56 7.24
C MET A 1 8.73 -58.08 7.39
N GLU A 2 10.00 -57.75 7.25
CA GLU A 2 10.56 -56.40 7.35
C GLU A 2 10.22 -55.65 6.06
N TRP A 3 9.67 -54.44 6.20
CA TRP A 3 9.42 -53.55 5.10
C TRP A 3 10.77 -52.96 4.65
N ILE A 4 11.32 -53.53 3.58
CA ILE A 4 12.44 -52.95 2.86
C ILE A 4 11.95 -51.70 2.14
N SER A 5 12.70 -50.62 2.37
CA SER A 5 12.51 -49.28 1.88
C SER A 5 12.60 -49.18 0.36
N ASP A 6 11.60 -48.55 -0.26
CA ASP A 6 11.76 -47.86 -1.54
C ASP A 6 11.24 -46.42 -1.37
N PHE A 7 11.92 -45.65 -0.52
CA PHE A 7 11.99 -44.21 -0.73
C PHE A 7 13.15 -44.00 -1.70
N SER A 8 12.86 -43.91 -3.00
CA SER A 8 13.84 -43.37 -3.93
C SER A 8 14.10 -41.93 -3.48
N HIS A 9 15.25 -41.72 -2.86
CA HIS A 9 15.85 -40.42 -2.74
C HIS A 9 15.96 -39.84 -4.14
N ASP A 10 14.98 -39.02 -4.52
CA ASP A 10 15.21 -37.89 -5.40
C ASP A 10 16.32 -37.10 -4.72
N SER A 11 17.55 -37.45 -5.13
CA SER A 11 18.75 -36.67 -4.99
C SER A 11 18.38 -35.24 -5.31
N LEU A 12 18.11 -34.50 -4.25
CA LEU A 12 18.02 -33.06 -4.26
C LEU A 12 19.19 -32.59 -5.12
N LYS A 13 18.87 -31.82 -6.16
CA LYS A 13 19.77 -30.99 -6.96
C LYS A 13 20.51 -29.95 -6.09
N LEU A 14 21.08 -30.38 -4.97
CA LEU A 14 21.93 -29.59 -4.09
C LEU A 14 23.23 -29.21 -4.83
N ASP A 15 23.69 -30.06 -5.76
CA ASP A 15 24.82 -29.78 -6.64
C ASP A 15 24.54 -28.66 -7.67
N CYS A 16 23.27 -28.36 -7.98
CA CYS A 16 22.92 -27.18 -8.78
C CYS A 16 22.91 -25.89 -7.93
N LEU A 17 22.64 -25.97 -6.62
CA LEU A 17 22.66 -24.81 -5.73
C LEU A 17 24.07 -24.40 -5.32
N LEU A 18 25.00 -25.36 -5.18
CA LEU A 18 26.38 -25.09 -4.79
C LEU A 18 27.25 -24.51 -5.93
N ASN A 19 26.87 -24.74 -7.19
CA ASN A 19 27.50 -24.12 -8.37
C ASN A 19 26.95 -22.71 -8.69
N THR A 20 26.07 -22.17 -7.84
CA THR A 20 25.53 -20.80 -7.99
C THR A 20 26.23 -19.79 -7.09
N PHE A 21 27.16 -20.23 -6.23
CA PHE A 21 27.94 -19.31 -5.41
C PHE A 21 29.03 -18.66 -6.24
N PRO A 22 29.06 -17.32 -6.35
CA PRO A 22 30.12 -16.64 -7.05
C PRO A 22 31.48 -17.02 -6.46
N GLY A 23 32.46 -17.26 -7.33
CA GLY A 23 33.81 -17.58 -6.88
C GLY A 23 34.36 -16.46 -6.00
N ASN A 24 35.28 -16.76 -5.08
CA ASN A 24 35.86 -15.75 -4.16
C ASN A 24 36.43 -14.53 -4.92
N LEU A 25 36.95 -14.74 -6.13
CA LEU A 25 37.41 -13.68 -7.03
C LEU A 25 36.27 -12.79 -7.55
N GLU A 26 35.12 -13.37 -7.90
CA GLU A 26 33.92 -12.64 -8.34
C GLU A 26 33.32 -11.84 -7.19
N VAL A 27 33.32 -12.39 -5.97
CA VAL A 27 32.92 -11.66 -4.76
C VAL A 27 33.85 -10.48 -4.49
N GLN A 28 35.17 -10.67 -4.60
CA GLN A 28 36.14 -9.58 -4.44
C GLN A 28 35.98 -8.49 -5.51
N GLN A 29 35.72 -8.88 -6.75
CA GLN A 29 35.48 -7.94 -7.83
C GLN A 29 34.19 -7.14 -7.61
N VAL A 30 33.10 -7.79 -7.22
CA VAL A 30 31.82 -7.12 -6.88
C VAL A 30 32.01 -6.17 -5.70
N LEU A 31 32.76 -6.57 -4.67
CA LEU A 31 33.06 -5.69 -3.53
C LEU A 31 33.93 -4.49 -3.94
N GLY A 32 34.91 -4.69 -4.83
CA GLY A 32 35.71 -3.60 -5.39
C GLY A 32 34.86 -2.62 -6.21
N ASP A 33 33.97 -3.14 -7.07
CA ASP A 33 33.03 -2.32 -7.85
C ASP A 33 32.07 -1.54 -6.95
N ILE A 34 31.62 -2.14 -5.85
CA ILE A 34 30.79 -1.47 -4.83
C ILE A 34 31.59 -0.36 -4.15
N ASP A 35 32.83 -0.61 -3.74
CA ASP A 35 33.69 0.38 -3.08
C ASP A 35 33.96 1.60 -3.99
N GLU A 36 34.26 1.36 -5.27
CA GLU A 36 34.44 2.44 -6.25
C GLU A 36 33.14 3.21 -6.52
N LYS A 37 32.00 2.53 -6.60
CA LYS A 37 30.69 3.20 -6.70
C LYS A 37 30.39 4.05 -5.46
N ILE A 38 30.73 3.56 -4.26
CA ILE A 38 30.55 4.30 -3.00
C ILE A 38 31.43 5.55 -3.01
N LYS A 39 32.72 5.44 -3.33
CA LYS A 39 33.63 6.61 -3.42
C LYS A 39 33.13 7.65 -4.42
N LYS A 40 32.68 7.21 -5.59
CA LYS A 40 32.10 8.11 -6.60
C LYS A 40 30.82 8.78 -6.09
N ASN A 41 29.96 8.04 -5.39
CA ASN A 41 28.74 8.59 -4.80
C ASN A 41 29.07 9.64 -3.73
N THR A 42 30.00 9.35 -2.81
CA THR A 42 30.48 10.30 -1.81
C THR A 42 30.99 11.59 -2.46
N SER A 43 31.82 11.45 -3.50
CA SER A 43 32.38 12.61 -4.21
C SER A 43 31.30 13.43 -4.94
N CYS A 44 30.30 12.75 -5.50
CA CYS A 44 29.16 13.40 -6.16
C CYS A 44 28.27 14.15 -5.17
N VAL A 45 27.99 13.56 -4.01
CA VAL A 45 27.21 14.20 -2.94
C VAL A 45 27.94 15.42 -2.41
N ASP A 46 29.25 15.33 -2.15
CA ASP A 46 30.05 16.47 -1.69
C ASP A 46 30.07 17.60 -2.73
N GLN A 47 30.16 17.27 -4.01
CA GLN A 47 30.09 18.23 -5.12
C GLN A 47 28.71 18.92 -5.17
N CYS A 48 27.62 18.15 -5.11
CA CYS A 48 26.25 18.70 -5.11
C CYS A 48 26.01 19.60 -3.89
N LEU A 49 26.51 19.22 -2.71
CA LEU A 49 26.39 20.03 -1.50
C LEU A 49 27.12 21.38 -1.64
N LYS A 50 28.31 21.39 -2.28
CA LYS A 50 29.04 22.64 -2.56
C LYS A 50 28.31 23.53 -3.55
N GLU A 51 27.74 22.94 -4.62
CA GLU A 51 26.96 23.68 -5.62
C GLU A 51 25.70 24.30 -4.98
N LEU A 52 24.98 23.52 -4.19
CA LEU A 52 23.79 23.98 -3.47
C LEU A 52 24.14 25.07 -2.43
N GLN A 53 25.27 24.92 -1.73
CA GLN A 53 25.80 25.94 -0.81
C GLN A 53 26.12 27.26 -1.54
N LEU A 54 26.67 27.21 -2.76
CA LEU A 54 26.94 28.40 -3.56
C LEU A 54 25.65 29.09 -4.00
N GLU A 55 24.71 28.34 -4.56
CA GLU A 55 23.43 28.87 -5.06
C GLU A 55 22.58 29.49 -3.93
N LEU A 56 22.56 28.87 -2.75
CA LEU A 56 21.87 29.43 -1.58
C LEU A 56 22.59 30.65 -0.99
N ASN A 57 23.92 30.69 -0.97
CA ASN A 57 24.66 31.87 -0.53
C ASN A 57 24.44 33.06 -1.49
N GLU A 58 24.21 32.82 -2.78
CA GLU A 58 23.86 33.85 -3.76
C GLU A 58 22.41 34.34 -3.60
N THR A 59 21.49 33.43 -3.26
CA THR A 59 20.04 33.72 -3.17
C THR A 59 19.64 34.28 -1.78
N CYS A 60 20.29 33.83 -0.71
CA CYS A 60 20.01 34.23 0.67
C CYS A 60 21.10 35.20 1.17
N SER A 61 20.81 36.50 1.14
CA SER A 61 21.79 37.56 1.44
C SER A 61 22.24 37.65 2.91
N ASP A 62 21.66 36.88 3.84
CA ASP A 62 21.78 37.15 5.28
C ASP A 62 22.88 36.36 6.03
N LYS A 63 23.54 35.36 5.42
CA LYS A 63 24.76 34.77 6.02
C LYS A 63 25.54 33.89 5.03
N LEU A 64 26.75 34.32 4.66
CA LEU A 64 27.65 33.48 3.86
C LEU A 64 28.18 32.33 4.75
N MET A 65 27.67 31.12 4.56
CA MET A 65 28.21 29.93 5.22
C MET A 65 29.42 29.44 4.40
N GLN A 66 30.61 29.41 5.01
CA GLN A 66 31.86 29.00 4.33
C GLN A 66 32.20 27.51 4.50
N ASP A 67 31.71 26.87 5.56
CA ASP A 67 32.01 25.46 5.87
C ASP A 67 30.78 24.56 5.64
N THR A 68 31.01 23.40 5.02
CA THR A 68 29.97 22.40 4.69
C THR A 68 29.28 21.85 5.94
N THR A 69 30.00 21.68 7.05
CA THR A 69 29.40 21.19 8.32
C THR A 69 28.45 22.23 8.91
N SER A 70 28.89 23.49 8.91
CA SER A 70 28.09 24.63 9.36
C SER A 70 26.84 24.84 8.47
N PHE A 71 26.99 24.61 7.15
CA PHE A 71 25.91 24.66 6.18
C PHE A 71 24.86 23.54 6.41
N LEU A 72 25.30 22.29 6.64
CA LEU A 72 24.39 21.18 6.96
C LEU A 72 23.67 21.41 8.29
N HIS A 73 24.36 21.93 9.31
CA HIS A 73 23.74 22.28 10.57
C HIS A 73 22.73 23.43 10.41
N TRP A 74 23.00 24.39 9.54
CA TRP A 74 22.02 25.42 9.17
C TRP A 74 20.82 24.79 8.47
N LEU A 75 21.01 24.02 7.40
CA LEU A 75 19.92 23.34 6.67
C LEU A 75 19.00 22.52 7.59
N ASN A 76 19.57 21.78 8.54
CA ASN A 76 18.79 20.91 9.43
C ASN A 76 17.98 21.67 10.50
N ASN A 77 18.39 22.89 10.85
CA ASN A 77 17.76 23.69 11.90
C ASN A 77 17.07 24.96 11.38
N HIS A 78 17.15 25.23 10.08
CA HIS A 78 16.60 26.43 9.49
C HIS A 78 15.11 26.25 9.19
N ASP A 79 14.31 27.17 9.69
CA ASP A 79 12.88 27.18 9.42
C ASP A 79 12.60 27.89 8.08
N PHE A 80 12.42 27.08 7.03
CA PHE A 80 12.12 27.54 5.69
C PHE A 80 10.76 28.25 5.56
N SER A 81 9.88 28.14 6.57
CA SER A 81 8.59 28.85 6.59
C SER A 81 8.75 30.38 6.73
N SER A 82 9.90 30.84 7.22
CA SER A 82 10.19 32.26 7.46
C SER A 82 10.96 32.94 6.31
N THR A 83 11.60 32.15 5.45
CA THR A 83 12.34 32.66 4.30
C THR A 83 11.38 33.18 3.23
N LYS A 84 11.45 34.50 2.97
CA LYS A 84 10.75 35.14 1.85
C LYS A 84 11.38 34.72 0.53
N PHE A 85 11.05 33.53 0.05
CA PHE A 85 11.17 33.22 -1.37
C PHE A 85 10.25 34.16 -2.15
N SER A 86 10.60 34.50 -3.39
CA SER A 86 9.77 35.33 -4.25
C SER A 86 8.38 34.70 -4.33
N SER A 87 7.43 35.29 -3.60
CA SER A 87 6.08 34.77 -3.48
C SER A 87 5.43 34.87 -4.86
N THR A 88 5.22 33.74 -5.52
CA THR A 88 4.34 33.67 -6.69
C THR A 88 3.02 34.34 -6.32
N HIS A 89 2.53 35.24 -7.17
CA HIS A 89 1.28 35.95 -6.90
C HIS A 89 0.18 34.91 -6.71
N GLN A 90 -0.45 34.84 -5.53
CA GLN A 90 -1.41 33.79 -5.15
C GLN A 90 -2.55 33.57 -6.19
N GLY A 91 -2.91 34.63 -6.92
CA GLY A 91 -3.85 34.54 -8.04
C GLY A 91 -3.41 33.64 -9.21
N GLU A 92 -2.11 33.47 -9.46
CA GLU A 92 -1.59 32.55 -10.49
C GLU A 92 -1.72 31.10 -10.04
N LEU A 93 -1.46 30.81 -8.76
CA LEU A 93 -1.68 29.50 -8.16
C LEU A 93 -3.16 29.09 -8.23
N ILE A 94 -4.08 30.01 -7.89
CA ILE A 94 -5.52 29.76 -8.00
C ILE A 94 -5.89 29.47 -9.46
N LYS A 95 -5.41 30.26 -10.43
CA LYS A 95 -5.66 30.01 -11.86
C LYS A 95 -5.11 28.65 -12.32
N PHE A 96 -3.94 28.27 -11.85
CA PHE A 96 -3.34 26.97 -12.13
C PHE A 96 -4.23 25.83 -11.61
N LEU A 97 -4.60 25.87 -10.33
CA LEU A 97 -5.46 24.86 -9.71
C LEU A 97 -6.85 24.81 -10.38
N GLN A 98 -7.46 25.96 -10.69
CA GLN A 98 -8.72 26.02 -11.43
C GLN A 98 -8.60 25.42 -12.84
N THR A 99 -7.43 25.54 -13.48
CA THR A 99 -7.17 24.94 -14.79
C THR A 99 -7.11 23.43 -14.68
N LEU A 100 -6.35 22.90 -13.71
CA LEU A 100 -6.31 21.45 -13.42
C LEU A 100 -7.70 20.90 -13.09
N GLN A 101 -8.44 21.60 -12.24
CA GLN A 101 -9.80 21.21 -11.87
C GLN A 101 -10.74 21.20 -13.09
N ARG A 102 -10.61 22.18 -13.98
CA ARG A 102 -11.39 22.24 -15.22
C ARG A 102 -11.05 21.09 -16.16
N LEU A 103 -9.77 20.76 -16.33
CA LEU A 103 -9.32 19.63 -17.14
C LEU A 103 -9.92 18.31 -16.61
N LEU A 104 -9.83 18.06 -15.30
CA LEU A 104 -10.41 16.87 -14.67
C LEU A 104 -11.93 16.76 -14.82
N LYS A 105 -12.65 17.90 -14.82
CA LYS A 105 -14.12 17.91 -14.93
C LYS A 105 -14.63 17.81 -16.37
N ASN A 106 -13.92 18.39 -17.33
CA ASN A 106 -14.44 18.61 -18.68
C ASN A 106 -13.80 17.69 -19.74
N GLU A 107 -12.59 17.20 -19.50
CA GLU A 107 -11.87 16.35 -20.43
C GLU A 107 -11.79 14.92 -19.90
N GLN A 108 -11.94 13.94 -20.79
CA GLN A 108 -11.94 12.54 -20.40
C GLN A 108 -10.53 11.95 -20.46
N ASN A 109 -10.19 11.09 -19.50
CA ASN A 109 -8.91 10.39 -19.37
C ASN A 109 -7.69 11.30 -19.15
N GLN A 110 -7.87 12.45 -18.49
CA GLN A 110 -6.77 13.35 -18.14
C GLN A 110 -6.15 13.02 -16.78
N GLU A 111 -6.76 12.15 -15.99
CA GLU A 111 -6.36 11.88 -14.61
C GLU A 111 -4.91 11.38 -14.50
N GLU A 112 -4.51 10.45 -15.38
CA GLU A 112 -3.16 9.89 -15.39
C GLU A 112 -2.12 10.94 -15.79
N THR A 113 -2.41 11.74 -16.82
CA THR A 113 -1.51 12.81 -17.29
C THR A 113 -1.33 13.87 -16.22
N ILE A 114 -2.41 14.25 -15.52
CA ILE A 114 -2.37 15.23 -14.44
C ILE A 114 -1.60 14.68 -13.24
N LEU A 115 -1.79 13.40 -12.86
CA LEU A 115 -1.01 12.77 -11.79
C LEU A 115 0.48 12.77 -12.09
N GLN A 116 0.86 12.34 -13.30
CA GLN A 116 2.24 12.31 -13.74
C GLN A 116 2.85 13.71 -13.75
N PHE A 117 2.12 14.70 -14.26
CA PHE A 117 2.56 16.09 -14.25
C PHE A 117 2.77 16.64 -12.83
N LEU A 118 1.87 16.34 -11.88
CA LEU A 118 2.01 16.78 -10.49
C LEU A 118 3.22 16.12 -9.80
N LEU A 119 3.47 14.84 -10.08
CA LEU A 119 4.65 14.12 -9.57
C LEU A 119 5.95 14.65 -10.16
N GLU A 120 5.97 14.95 -11.46
CA GLU A 120 7.10 15.58 -12.13
C GLU A 120 7.36 16.98 -11.56
N LEU A 121 6.31 17.77 -11.35
CA LEU A 121 6.45 19.10 -10.74
C LEU A 121 7.00 19.01 -9.31
N SER A 122 6.55 18.03 -8.53
CA SER A 122 7.06 17.81 -7.17
C SER A 122 8.53 17.37 -7.18
N SER A 123 8.90 16.42 -8.04
CA SER A 123 10.25 15.83 -8.08
C SER A 123 11.29 16.72 -8.76
N GLN A 124 10.94 17.42 -9.84
CA GLN A 124 11.87 18.25 -10.60
C GLN A 124 11.95 19.67 -10.05
N CYS A 125 10.85 20.21 -9.51
CA CYS A 125 10.80 21.58 -9.03
C CYS A 125 10.74 21.70 -7.50
N GLY A 126 10.74 20.58 -6.77
CA GLY A 126 10.67 20.58 -5.31
C GLY A 126 9.35 21.10 -4.75
N VAL A 127 8.28 21.13 -5.56
CA VAL A 127 6.97 21.63 -5.13
C VAL A 127 6.36 20.66 -4.13
N LEU A 128 6.08 21.15 -2.93
CA LEU A 128 5.36 20.41 -1.91
C LEU A 128 3.87 20.71 -2.03
N PHE A 129 3.09 19.67 -2.29
CA PHE A 129 1.64 19.78 -2.31
C PHE A 129 1.08 19.56 -0.90
N PRO A 130 -0.03 20.21 -0.52
CA PRO A 130 -0.66 20.00 0.77
C PRO A 130 -1.14 18.54 0.94
N CYS A 131 -0.50 17.82 1.85
CA CYS A 131 -0.90 16.48 2.29
C CYS A 131 -1.71 16.57 3.59
N THR A 132 -2.89 17.21 3.54
CA THR A 132 -3.79 17.25 4.71
C THR A 132 -4.62 15.97 4.79
N SER A 133 -4.87 15.50 6.00
CA SER A 133 -5.75 14.35 6.25
C SER A 133 -7.18 14.64 5.81
N SER A 134 -7.86 13.65 5.22
CA SER A 134 -9.24 13.73 4.75
C SER A 134 -10.17 13.80 5.97
N GLY A 135 -10.36 15.02 6.50
CA GLY A 135 -11.14 15.29 7.70
C GLY A 135 -10.59 16.42 8.57
N ALA A 136 -9.32 16.80 8.41
CA ALA A 136 -8.76 17.99 9.03
C ALA A 136 -9.01 19.24 8.15
N SER A 137 -10.25 19.44 7.69
CA SER A 137 -10.64 20.83 7.44
C SER A 137 -10.68 21.48 8.82
N PHE A 138 -9.91 22.54 9.05
CA PHE A 138 -9.86 23.41 10.24
C PHE A 138 -8.61 23.36 11.16
N GLU A 139 -7.62 22.48 10.99
CA GLU A 139 -6.45 22.49 11.90
C GLU A 139 -5.25 23.36 11.46
N PHE A 140 -5.34 24.06 10.33
CA PHE A 140 -4.43 25.16 10.00
C PHE A 140 -5.02 26.53 10.36
N VAL A 141 -5.68 26.63 11.52
CA VAL A 141 -5.76 27.92 12.20
C VAL A 141 -4.48 28.03 13.03
N SER A 142 -3.44 28.64 12.46
CA SER A 142 -2.36 29.19 13.29
C SER A 142 -3.02 30.14 14.28
N SER A 143 -3.18 29.64 15.50
CA SER A 143 -3.75 30.29 16.67
C SER A 143 -2.80 31.35 17.22
N SER A 144 -2.36 32.28 16.37
CA SER A 144 -1.48 33.39 16.72
C SER A 144 -1.95 34.73 16.16
N SER A 145 -3.26 34.97 16.08
CA SER A 145 -3.78 36.34 16.11
C SER A 145 -5.25 36.38 16.51
N VAL A 146 -5.53 36.91 17.70
CA VAL A 146 -6.89 37.20 18.17
C VAL A 146 -7.55 38.35 17.36
N HIS A 147 -6.84 38.94 16.39
CA HIS A 147 -7.32 40.02 15.52
C HIS A 147 -6.97 39.83 14.03
N GLY A 148 -6.72 38.60 13.58
CA GLY A 148 -6.45 38.32 12.16
C GLY A 148 -7.75 38.24 11.36
N ILE A 149 -7.91 39.12 10.38
CA ILE A 149 -8.94 38.98 9.33
C ILE A 149 -8.70 37.63 8.64
N GLU A 150 -9.71 36.75 8.61
CA GLU A 150 -9.68 35.50 7.83
C GLU A 150 -9.30 35.85 6.38
N ASP A 151 -8.15 35.35 5.92
CA ASP A 151 -7.75 35.48 4.53
C ASP A 151 -8.56 34.48 3.69
N ASN A 152 -9.76 34.91 3.28
CA ASN A 152 -10.72 34.13 2.49
C ASN A 152 -10.07 33.48 1.23
N THR A 153 -8.95 34.01 0.76
CA THR A 153 -8.23 33.53 -0.42
C THR A 153 -7.39 32.27 -0.17
N ALA A 154 -6.92 32.02 1.06
CA ALA A 154 -6.22 30.80 1.43
C ALA A 154 -7.19 29.61 1.52
N VAL A 155 -8.42 29.87 1.97
CA VAL A 155 -9.52 28.91 1.99
C VAL A 155 -9.84 28.44 0.56
N ASP A 156 -9.85 29.36 -0.42
CA ASP A 156 -10.10 29.03 -1.83
C ASP A 156 -9.06 28.05 -2.41
N VAL A 157 -7.76 28.23 -2.10
CA VAL A 157 -6.68 27.35 -2.60
C VAL A 157 -6.84 25.92 -2.07
N HIS A 158 -7.08 25.77 -0.76
CA HIS A 158 -7.27 24.46 -0.15
C HIS A 158 -8.53 23.75 -0.66
N CYS A 159 -9.65 24.47 -0.79
CA CYS A 159 -10.87 23.89 -1.33
C CYS A 159 -10.71 23.38 -2.77
N ILE A 160 -10.05 24.15 -3.65
CA ILE A 160 -9.81 23.72 -5.03
C ILE A 160 -8.87 22.51 -5.07
N TRP A 161 -7.81 22.51 -4.24
CA TRP A 161 -6.89 21.38 -4.14
C TRP A 161 -7.58 20.10 -3.63
N ASP A 162 -8.43 20.22 -2.61
CA ASP A 162 -9.20 19.09 -2.07
C ASP A 162 -10.12 18.46 -3.11
N ASP A 163 -10.78 19.28 -3.94
CA ASP A 163 -11.58 18.81 -5.06
C ASP A 163 -10.74 18.03 -6.09
N ILE A 164 -9.56 18.54 -6.45
CA ILE A 164 -8.63 17.87 -7.36
C ILE A 164 -8.19 16.53 -6.78
N ARG A 165 -7.70 16.52 -5.52
CA ARG A 165 -7.28 15.31 -4.81
C ARG A 165 -8.40 14.29 -4.71
N LEU A 166 -9.64 14.74 -4.48
CA LEU A 166 -10.80 13.86 -4.38
C LEU A 166 -11.12 13.20 -5.71
N HIS A 167 -11.06 13.95 -6.81
CA HIS A 167 -11.28 13.43 -8.17
C HIS A 167 -10.23 12.36 -8.51
N LEU A 168 -8.95 12.69 -8.34
CA LEU A 168 -7.84 11.78 -8.60
C LEU A 168 -7.91 10.52 -7.71
N ARG A 169 -8.26 10.67 -6.44
CA ARG A 169 -8.49 9.54 -5.53
C ARG A 169 -9.57 8.60 -6.05
N ARG A 170 -10.71 9.14 -6.50
CA ARG A 170 -11.82 8.33 -7.02
C ARG A 170 -11.39 7.54 -8.26
N TYR A 171 -10.65 8.18 -9.15
CA TYR A 171 -10.08 7.52 -10.33
C TYR A 171 -9.13 6.38 -9.94
N LEU A 172 -8.15 6.62 -9.06
CA LEU A 172 -7.18 5.61 -8.62
C LEU A 172 -7.87 4.43 -7.89
N VAL A 173 -8.83 4.71 -7.01
CA VAL A 173 -9.60 3.67 -6.33
C VAL A 173 -10.42 2.84 -7.31
N HIS A 174 -11.05 3.49 -8.29
CA HIS A 174 -11.78 2.79 -9.35
C HIS A 174 -10.85 1.88 -10.16
N GLN A 175 -9.65 2.35 -10.51
CA GLN A 175 -8.64 1.55 -11.22
C GLN A 175 -8.14 0.35 -10.40
N LEU A 176 -7.94 0.53 -9.09
CA LEU A 176 -7.56 -0.57 -8.20
C LEU A 176 -8.66 -1.64 -8.12
N GLN A 177 -9.94 -1.23 -8.11
CA GLN A 177 -11.08 -2.16 -8.05
C GLN A 177 -11.33 -2.87 -9.38
N SER A 178 -11.31 -2.16 -10.51
CA SER A 178 -11.56 -2.76 -11.83
C SER A 178 -10.51 -3.81 -12.21
N ASN A 179 -9.23 -3.56 -11.89
CA ASN A 179 -8.15 -4.52 -12.14
C ASN A 179 -8.22 -5.79 -11.27
N GLN A 180 -8.97 -5.79 -10.17
CA GLN A 180 -9.24 -7.02 -9.43
C GLN A 180 -10.19 -7.95 -10.20
N GLU A 181 -11.06 -7.40 -11.04
CA GLU A 181 -12.10 -8.15 -11.77
C GLU A 181 -11.59 -8.69 -13.13
N THR A 182 -10.72 -7.94 -13.83
CA THR A 182 -10.23 -8.31 -15.17
C THR A 182 -8.77 -8.81 -15.14
N LYS A 183 -8.59 -10.13 -15.05
CA LYS A 183 -7.26 -10.79 -15.13
C LYS A 183 -6.75 -10.93 -16.58
N THR A 184 -6.58 -9.82 -17.29
CA THR A 184 -6.24 -9.83 -18.73
C THR A 184 -4.77 -9.54 -19.06
N GLY A 185 -3.91 -9.31 -18.06
CA GLY A 185 -2.48 -8.99 -18.22
C GLY A 185 -1.53 -9.99 -17.54
N THR A 186 -0.22 -9.85 -17.78
CA THR A 186 0.80 -10.62 -17.05
C THR A 186 0.83 -10.23 -15.56
N LEU A 187 1.13 -11.18 -14.66
CA LEU A 187 1.21 -10.93 -13.22
C LEU A 187 2.16 -9.76 -12.87
N GLN A 188 3.27 -9.63 -13.59
CA GLN A 188 4.23 -8.55 -13.38
C GLN A 188 3.64 -7.17 -13.71
N HIS A 189 2.89 -7.05 -14.80
CA HIS A 189 2.23 -5.79 -15.17
C HIS A 189 1.15 -5.40 -14.16
N GLN A 190 0.39 -6.39 -13.65
CA GLN A 190 -0.60 -6.15 -12.60
C GLN A 190 0.03 -5.68 -11.30
N LEU A 191 1.14 -6.28 -10.90
CA LEU A 191 1.89 -5.88 -9.71
C LEU A 191 2.38 -4.44 -9.84
N GLN A 192 3.05 -4.11 -10.95
CA GLN A 192 3.56 -2.76 -11.22
C GLN A 192 2.44 -1.73 -11.22
N PHE A 193 1.31 -2.03 -11.87
CA PHE A 193 0.16 -1.13 -11.92
C PHE A 193 -0.43 -0.85 -10.53
N LYS A 194 -0.64 -1.89 -9.71
CA LYS A 194 -1.13 -1.73 -8.33
C LYS A 194 -0.16 -0.92 -7.48
N THR A 195 1.15 -1.21 -7.59
CA THR A 195 2.21 -0.46 -6.92
C THR A 195 2.15 1.02 -7.29
N GLN A 196 2.07 1.34 -8.57
CA GLN A 196 1.98 2.72 -9.06
C GLN A 196 0.72 3.43 -8.54
N CYS A 197 -0.44 2.78 -8.57
CA CYS A 197 -1.68 3.34 -8.05
C CYS A 197 -1.58 3.68 -6.55
N LEU A 198 -0.96 2.81 -5.76
CA LEU A 198 -0.76 3.05 -4.33
C LEU A 198 0.27 4.16 -4.06
N GLN A 199 1.35 4.22 -4.83
CA GLN A 199 2.31 5.33 -4.77
C GLN A 199 1.63 6.67 -5.10
N HIS A 200 0.79 6.71 -6.13
CA HIS A 200 0.01 7.90 -6.47
C HIS A 200 -0.98 8.28 -5.35
N LEU A 201 -1.60 7.30 -4.68
CA LEU A 201 -2.46 7.57 -3.53
C LEU A 201 -1.68 8.13 -2.33
N LEU A 202 -0.48 7.61 -2.06
CA LEU A 202 0.41 8.08 -1.00
C LEU A 202 1.00 9.46 -1.28
N PHE A 203 1.13 9.84 -2.56
CA PHE A 203 1.45 11.21 -2.95
C PHE A 203 0.31 12.19 -2.58
N LEU A 204 -0.95 11.75 -2.65
CA LEU A 204 -2.12 12.62 -2.43
C LEU A 204 -2.61 12.64 -0.97
N TYR A 205 -2.42 11.55 -0.22
CA TYR A 205 -2.98 11.34 1.13
C TYR A 205 -1.96 10.70 2.08
N PRO A 206 -2.10 10.93 3.40
CA PRO A 206 -1.26 10.27 4.40
C PRO A 206 -1.34 8.74 4.32
N GLU A 207 -0.23 8.08 4.68
CA GLU A 207 -0.09 6.61 4.67
C GLU A 207 -1.26 5.91 5.37
N SER A 208 -1.60 6.35 6.59
CA SER A 208 -2.66 5.73 7.39
C SER A 208 -4.01 5.68 6.66
N GLU A 209 -4.38 6.73 5.93
CA GLU A 209 -5.64 6.77 5.20
C GLU A 209 -5.65 5.88 3.97
N VAL A 210 -4.51 5.85 3.25
CA VAL A 210 -4.34 5.00 2.08
C VAL A 210 -4.41 3.54 2.49
N LEU A 211 -3.70 3.15 3.55
CA LEU A 211 -3.69 1.78 4.06
C LEU A 211 -5.06 1.34 4.56
N ILE A 212 -5.78 2.17 5.33
CA ILE A 212 -7.14 1.84 5.78
C ILE A 212 -8.08 1.62 4.60
N LYS A 213 -8.00 2.44 3.54
CA LYS A 213 -8.83 2.27 2.34
C LYS A 213 -8.44 1.01 1.57
N TYR A 214 -7.15 0.76 1.40
CA TYR A 214 -6.65 -0.42 0.70
C TYR A 214 -7.03 -1.72 1.44
N GLN A 215 -6.87 -1.73 2.76
CA GLN A 215 -7.28 -2.82 3.65
C GLN A 215 -8.77 -3.11 3.52
N LYS A 216 -9.64 -2.09 3.50
CA LYS A 216 -11.08 -2.30 3.28
C LYS A 216 -11.40 -2.96 1.95
N MET A 217 -10.68 -2.60 0.88
CA MET A 217 -10.87 -3.23 -0.42
C MET A 217 -10.43 -4.70 -0.40
N GLN A 218 -9.29 -4.99 0.23
CA GLN A 218 -8.77 -6.35 0.35
C GLN A 218 -9.62 -7.22 1.27
N ASN A 219 -10.06 -6.70 2.41
CA ASN A 219 -11.00 -7.40 3.31
C ASN A 219 -12.27 -7.80 2.57
N LYS A 220 -12.85 -6.91 1.76
CA LYS A 220 -14.01 -7.24 0.95
C LYS A 220 -13.72 -8.40 -0.01
N LEU A 221 -12.60 -8.34 -0.73
CA LEU A 221 -12.19 -9.39 -1.66
C LEU A 221 -12.01 -10.74 -0.94
N VAL A 222 -11.34 -10.72 0.22
CA VAL A 222 -11.10 -11.91 1.04
C VAL A 222 -12.41 -12.49 1.57
N SER A 223 -13.29 -11.65 2.13
CA SER A 223 -14.63 -12.06 2.58
C SER A 223 -15.45 -12.67 1.45
N ASP A 224 -15.44 -12.08 0.25
CA ASP A 224 -16.15 -12.61 -0.92
C ASP A 224 -15.59 -13.99 -1.35
N LEU A 225 -14.28 -14.21 -1.24
CA LEU A 225 -13.65 -15.51 -1.52
C LEU A 225 -13.99 -16.55 -0.44
N LEU A 226 -13.96 -16.16 0.84
CA LEU A 226 -14.31 -17.04 1.96
C LEU A 226 -15.78 -17.44 1.91
N GLN A 227 -16.68 -16.49 1.64
CA GLN A 227 -18.11 -16.76 1.50
C GLN A 227 -18.39 -17.73 0.35
N LYS A 228 -17.66 -17.63 -0.77
CA LYS A 228 -17.73 -18.60 -1.88
C LYS A 228 -17.28 -20.01 -1.47
N CYS A 229 -16.39 -20.15 -0.48
CA CYS A 229 -15.99 -21.46 0.03
C CYS A 229 -17.10 -22.10 0.87
N ALA A 230 -17.82 -21.30 1.66
CA ALA A 230 -18.90 -21.73 2.54
C ALA A 230 -20.24 -21.95 1.82
N GLN A 231 -20.49 -21.25 0.71
CA GLN A 231 -21.73 -21.35 -0.05
C GLN A 231 -21.64 -22.41 -1.16
N ASP A 232 -22.51 -23.41 -1.08
CA ASP A 232 -22.84 -24.27 -2.22
C ASP A 232 -24.32 -24.14 -2.57
N LYS A 233 -24.66 -24.21 -3.86
CA LYS A 233 -26.04 -24.08 -4.39
C LYS A 233 -26.87 -25.36 -4.20
N GLY A 234 -26.38 -26.34 -3.45
CA GLY A 234 -27.01 -27.64 -3.21
C GLY A 234 -27.52 -27.77 -1.78
N ASP A 235 -28.72 -28.34 -1.63
CA ASP A 235 -29.53 -28.43 -0.40
C ASP A 235 -28.89 -29.19 0.80
N GLU A 236 -27.70 -29.78 0.67
CA GLU A 236 -27.01 -30.49 1.76
C GLU A 236 -25.59 -29.96 2.00
N MET A 237 -25.44 -29.23 3.11
CA MET A 237 -24.14 -28.85 3.68
C MET A 237 -23.39 -30.10 4.15
N ASN A 238 -22.37 -30.53 3.40
CA ASN A 238 -21.46 -31.61 3.83
C ASN A 238 -20.15 -31.01 4.39
N PHE A 239 -19.80 -31.36 5.64
CA PHE A 239 -18.56 -30.95 6.31
C PHE A 239 -17.31 -31.18 5.45
N GLU A 240 -17.19 -32.37 4.86
CA GLU A 240 -16.02 -32.74 4.04
C GLU A 240 -15.91 -31.83 2.81
N LYS A 241 -17.05 -31.42 2.25
CA LYS A 241 -17.12 -30.54 1.10
C LYS A 241 -16.68 -29.11 1.45
N ILE A 242 -17.12 -28.58 2.60
CA ILE A 242 -16.70 -27.27 3.08
C ILE A 242 -15.19 -27.26 3.32
N VAL A 243 -14.66 -28.24 4.05
CA VAL A 243 -13.21 -28.36 4.31
C VAL A 243 -12.42 -28.46 3.00
N HIS A 244 -12.91 -29.25 2.04
CA HIS A 244 -12.31 -29.34 0.72
C HIS A 244 -12.30 -27.98 -0.02
N ASN A 245 -13.40 -27.23 0.01
CA ASN A 245 -13.50 -25.92 -0.64
C ASN A 245 -12.49 -24.91 -0.06
N TYR A 246 -12.39 -24.81 1.27
CA TYR A 246 -11.37 -23.97 1.91
C TYR A 246 -9.96 -24.41 1.52
N LYS A 247 -9.68 -25.73 1.60
CA LYS A 247 -8.37 -26.28 1.21
C LYS A 247 -8.00 -25.95 -0.24
N SER A 248 -8.97 -26.04 -1.16
CA SER A 248 -8.77 -25.73 -2.58
C SER A 248 -8.53 -24.24 -2.84
N SER A 249 -8.96 -23.36 -1.92
CA SER A 249 -8.82 -21.90 -2.04
C SER A 249 -7.56 -21.35 -1.38
N ILE A 250 -6.86 -22.15 -0.54
CA ILE A 250 -5.58 -21.75 0.09
C ILE A 250 -4.57 -21.17 -0.91
N PRO A 251 -4.31 -21.79 -2.08
CA PRO A 251 -3.36 -21.23 -3.04
C PRO A 251 -3.76 -19.84 -3.55
N ALA A 252 -5.06 -19.58 -3.71
CA ALA A 252 -5.57 -18.28 -4.13
C ALA A 252 -5.36 -17.23 -3.02
N PHE A 253 -5.64 -17.57 -1.76
CA PHE A 253 -5.36 -16.68 -0.62
C PHE A 253 -3.87 -16.38 -0.49
N CYS A 254 -3.01 -17.40 -0.56
CA CYS A 254 -1.56 -17.22 -0.53
C CYS A 254 -1.05 -16.33 -1.67
N ALA A 255 -1.65 -16.44 -2.87
CA ALA A 255 -1.29 -15.58 -3.99
C ALA A 255 -1.62 -14.11 -3.72
N VAL A 256 -2.82 -13.81 -3.20
CA VAL A 256 -3.25 -12.44 -2.87
C VAL A 256 -2.38 -11.84 -1.76
N ILE A 257 -2.10 -12.60 -0.69
CA ILE A 257 -1.21 -12.16 0.40
C ILE A 257 0.19 -11.88 -0.13
N LYS A 258 0.71 -12.76 -1.00
CA LYS A 258 2.03 -12.61 -1.58
C LYS A 258 2.11 -11.39 -2.48
N GLU A 259 1.10 -11.14 -3.32
CA GLU A 259 1.00 -9.93 -4.14
C GLU A 259 1.05 -8.67 -3.27
N ASP A 260 0.19 -8.57 -2.26
CA ASP A 260 0.12 -7.40 -1.39
C ASP A 260 1.41 -7.20 -0.59
N LEU A 261 2.04 -8.28 -0.13
CA LEU A 261 3.33 -8.21 0.54
C LEU A 261 4.40 -7.60 -0.38
N TYR A 262 4.50 -8.07 -1.64
CA TYR A 262 5.45 -7.49 -2.59
C TYR A 262 5.15 -6.02 -2.88
N ILE A 263 3.89 -5.68 -3.12
CA ILE A 263 3.47 -4.30 -3.44
C ILE A 263 3.83 -3.38 -2.29
N LEU A 264 3.37 -3.69 -1.07
CA LEU A 264 3.53 -2.82 0.08
C LEU A 264 4.99 -2.74 0.55
N SER A 265 5.75 -3.85 0.49
CA SER A 265 7.18 -3.83 0.84
C SER A 265 8.04 -2.90 -0.02
N GLY A 266 7.57 -2.55 -1.22
CA GLY A 266 8.24 -1.61 -2.10
C GLY A 266 7.88 -0.14 -1.87
N ILE A 267 6.94 0.15 -0.95
CA ILE A 267 6.36 1.49 -0.82
C ILE A 267 6.35 2.00 0.63
N ILE A 268 6.13 1.14 1.62
CA ILE A 268 6.00 1.52 3.03
C ILE A 268 6.94 0.72 3.93
N ASP A 269 7.06 1.15 5.19
CA ASP A 269 7.89 0.48 6.19
C ASP A 269 7.43 -0.95 6.48
N TYR A 270 8.40 -1.84 6.72
CA TYR A 270 8.15 -3.27 6.95
C TYR A 270 7.22 -3.54 8.15
N SER A 271 7.27 -2.71 9.20
CA SER A 271 6.36 -2.81 10.34
C SER A 271 4.90 -2.55 9.94
N SER A 272 4.64 -1.54 9.12
CA SER A 272 3.32 -1.23 8.56
C SER A 272 2.83 -2.35 7.64
N VAL A 273 3.71 -2.93 6.82
CA VAL A 273 3.37 -4.09 5.98
C VAL A 273 2.90 -5.27 6.83
N LEU A 274 3.66 -5.64 7.86
CA LEU A 274 3.29 -6.77 8.72
C LEU A 274 1.96 -6.54 9.44
N LYS A 275 1.75 -5.32 9.96
CA LYS A 275 0.49 -4.93 10.58
C LYS A 275 -0.67 -5.07 9.59
N PHE A 276 -0.51 -4.54 8.38
CA PHE A 276 -1.51 -4.63 7.31
C PHE A 276 -1.85 -6.09 7.01
N ILE A 277 -0.85 -6.96 6.82
CA ILE A 277 -1.09 -8.37 6.50
C ILE A 277 -1.82 -9.10 7.63
N ASN A 278 -1.44 -8.83 8.89
CA ASN A 278 -2.11 -9.42 10.04
C ASN A 278 -3.59 -9.01 10.10
N GLU A 279 -3.86 -7.70 10.10
CA GLU A 279 -5.21 -7.15 10.26
C GLU A 279 -6.12 -7.40 9.05
N THR A 280 -5.56 -7.56 7.85
CA THR A 280 -6.34 -7.78 6.63
C THR A 280 -6.66 -9.26 6.43
N TYR A 281 -5.67 -10.12 6.62
CA TYR A 281 -5.78 -11.53 6.23
C TYR A 281 -5.90 -12.45 7.44
N LEU A 282 -4.96 -12.39 8.38
CA LEU A 282 -4.89 -13.36 9.48
C LEU A 282 -6.06 -13.20 10.44
N ASP A 283 -6.40 -11.96 10.80
CA ASP A 283 -7.55 -11.66 11.65
C ASP A 283 -8.86 -12.08 10.95
N THR A 284 -9.03 -11.69 9.69
CA THR A 284 -10.20 -12.09 8.86
C THR A 284 -10.35 -13.61 8.74
N PHE A 285 -9.26 -14.35 8.50
CA PHE A 285 -9.30 -15.82 8.47
C PHE A 285 -9.63 -16.41 9.83
N THR A 286 -9.09 -15.83 10.90
CA THR A 286 -9.36 -16.30 12.27
C THR A 286 -10.84 -16.14 12.61
N GLU A 287 -11.43 -15.00 12.28
CA GLU A 287 -12.87 -14.74 12.47
C GLU A 287 -13.72 -15.73 11.67
N GLU A 288 -13.42 -15.91 10.38
CA GLU A 288 -14.18 -16.81 9.50
C GLU A 288 -14.06 -18.28 9.93
N ILE A 289 -12.84 -18.77 10.22
CA ILE A 289 -12.62 -20.15 10.66
C ILE A 289 -13.35 -20.39 11.99
N THR A 290 -13.33 -19.42 12.91
CA THR A 290 -14.07 -19.50 14.17
C THR A 290 -15.57 -19.60 13.93
N PHE A 291 -16.11 -18.78 13.01
CA PHE A 291 -17.52 -18.82 12.62
C PHE A 291 -17.90 -20.17 12.00
N VAL A 292 -17.12 -20.67 11.04
CA VAL A 292 -17.36 -21.95 10.37
C VAL A 292 -17.29 -23.11 11.37
N LEU A 293 -16.31 -23.11 12.28
CA LEU A 293 -16.19 -24.13 13.34
C LEU A 293 -17.43 -24.13 14.24
N HIS A 294 -17.88 -22.95 14.68
CA HIS A 294 -19.09 -22.83 15.51
C HIS A 294 -20.33 -23.37 14.78
N MET A 295 -20.52 -22.98 13.52
CA MET A 295 -21.62 -23.45 12.68
C MET A 295 -21.61 -24.97 12.49
N LEU A 296 -20.44 -25.56 12.24
CA LEU A 296 -20.27 -27.00 12.09
C LEU A 296 -20.54 -27.76 13.39
N CYS A 297 -20.08 -27.23 14.54
CA CYS A 297 -20.40 -27.80 15.85
C CYS A 297 -21.91 -27.81 16.11
N GLU A 298 -22.63 -26.74 15.78
CA GLU A 298 -24.09 -26.70 15.92
C GLU A 298 -24.79 -27.73 15.04
N LEU A 299 -24.36 -27.89 13.78
CA LEU A 299 -24.94 -28.88 12.87
C LEU A 299 -24.77 -30.30 13.39
N GLN A 300 -23.57 -30.65 13.86
CA GLN A 300 -23.31 -31.98 14.46
C GLN A 300 -24.15 -32.22 15.73
N LEU A 301 -24.36 -31.20 16.57
CA LEU A 301 -25.21 -31.32 17.75
C LEU A 301 -26.68 -31.53 17.39
N LYS A 302 -27.19 -30.79 16.39
CA LYS A 302 -28.57 -30.94 15.89
C LYS A 302 -28.80 -32.32 15.26
N GLU A 303 -27.85 -32.82 14.49
CA GLU A 303 -27.90 -34.15 13.89
C GLU A 303 -27.91 -35.25 14.96
N LYS A 304 -27.02 -35.17 15.96
CA LYS A 304 -27.00 -36.10 17.10
C LYS A 304 -28.31 -36.09 17.90
N ALA A 305 -28.92 -34.92 18.09
CA ALA A 305 -30.23 -34.79 18.74
C ALA A 305 -31.36 -35.45 17.92
N LEU A 306 -31.38 -35.24 16.60
CA LEU A 306 -32.33 -35.87 15.68
C LEU A 306 -32.20 -37.40 15.67
N HIS A 307 -30.96 -37.92 15.66
CA HIS A 307 -30.69 -39.35 15.76
C HIS A 307 -31.13 -39.94 17.10
N ALA A 308 -30.89 -39.25 18.22
CA ALA A 308 -31.35 -39.68 19.54
C ALA A 308 -32.88 -39.75 19.66
N ILE A 309 -33.61 -38.82 19.03
CA ILE A 309 -35.08 -38.83 18.98
C ILE A 309 -35.60 -39.99 18.10
N LYS A 310 -34.93 -40.27 16.97
CA LYS A 310 -35.30 -41.40 16.08
C LYS A 310 -35.06 -42.77 16.74
N THR A 311 -33.95 -42.97 17.44
CA THR A 311 -33.66 -44.22 18.16
C THR A 311 -34.57 -44.40 19.38
N SER A 312 -34.96 -43.32 20.06
CA SER A 312 -35.97 -43.31 21.12
C SER A 312 -37.37 -43.72 20.64
N LYS A 313 -37.79 -43.26 19.44
CA LYS A 313 -39.10 -43.65 18.87
C LYS A 313 -39.14 -45.09 18.37
N ASN A 314 -38.05 -45.60 17.79
CA ASN A 314 -38.01 -46.99 17.30
C ASN A 314 -37.91 -48.02 18.44
N SER A 315 -37.31 -47.69 19.59
CA SER A 315 -37.27 -48.60 20.75
C SER A 315 -38.63 -48.78 21.43
N LYS A 316 -39.56 -47.82 21.30
CA LYS A 316 -40.93 -47.94 21.80
C LYS A 316 -41.83 -48.81 20.91
N LYS A 317 -41.47 -49.05 19.64
CA LYS A 317 -42.28 -49.84 18.70
C LYS A 317 -41.96 -51.35 18.72
N ASN A 318 -40.80 -51.74 19.26
CA ASN A 318 -40.39 -53.14 19.41
C ASN A 318 -40.72 -53.72 20.81
N ARG A 319 -41.52 -53.02 21.62
CA ARG A 319 -41.86 -53.42 23.00
C ARG A 319 -43.37 -53.61 23.23
N SER A 320 -44.17 -53.64 22.17
CA SER A 320 -45.62 -53.83 22.20
C SER A 320 -46.01 -55.12 21.51
#